data_AF-A0A3D1RWE0-F1
#
_entry.id   AF-A0A3D1RWE0-F1
#
_cell.length_a   1.000
_cell.length_b   1.000
_cell.length_c   1.000
_cell.angle_alpha   90.00
_cell.angle_beta   90.00
_cell.angle_gamma   90.00
#
_symmetry.space_group_name_H-M   'P 1'
#
loop_
_entity.id
_entity.type
_entity.pdbx_description
1 polymer ?
#
loop_
_entity_poly.entity_id
_entity_poly.type
_entity_poly.pdbx_seq_one_letter_code
_entity_poly.pdbx_strand_id
1 'polypeptide(L)'
;LNPKYGLLYYSAAITTLELCPDPMLEQDVCPHPMCVATYKAIDKTPCMAACPADEGGCLDGSIDTDGRIEDSYFDRERCATRSMNFGINSLQKALMEIVEEEDSERRHAMINSDFFTRSCTSVSFFKDSVAQCFECMRVCPIGRAERKLK
;
A
#
# COMPACT_ATOMS: atom_id res chain seq x y z
N LEU A 1 12.59 0.08 6.37
CA LEU A 1 12.45 0.85 5.11
C LEU A 1 13.84 1.28 4.66
N ASN A 2 14.13 1.30 3.37
CA ASN A 2 15.36 1.89 2.85
C ASN A 2 15.26 3.43 2.88
N PRO A 3 16.28 4.17 3.35
CA PRO A 3 16.22 5.64 3.49
C PRO A 3 16.05 6.37 2.15
N LYS A 4 16.57 5.80 1.07
CA LYS A 4 16.49 6.39 -0.28
C LYS A 4 15.28 5.89 -1.06
N TYR A 5 15.05 4.57 -1.06
CA TYR A 5 14.08 3.94 -1.96
C TYR A 5 12.75 3.57 -1.28
N GLY A 6 12.64 3.71 0.04
CA GLY A 6 11.43 3.37 0.79
C GLY A 6 11.23 1.86 0.92
N LEU A 7 10.03 1.36 0.64
CA LEU A 7 9.74 -0.08 0.69
C LEU A 7 10.39 -0.78 -0.51
N LEU A 8 11.12 -1.86 -0.23
CA LEU A 8 11.78 -2.70 -1.23
C LEU A 8 11.35 -4.16 -1.07
N TYR A 9 11.51 -4.94 -2.13
CA TYR A 9 11.46 -6.39 -2.06
C TYR A 9 12.82 -6.90 -1.57
N TYR A 10 12.82 -7.61 -0.45
CA TYR A 10 14.02 -8.20 0.12
C TYR A 10 14.05 -9.71 -0.17
N SER A 11 15.24 -10.22 -0.45
CA SER A 11 15.55 -11.64 -0.50
C SER A 11 16.82 -11.87 0.30
N ALA A 12 16.96 -13.05 0.90
CA ALA A 12 18.10 -13.41 1.72
C ALA A 12 18.62 -14.79 1.32
N ALA A 13 19.94 -14.96 1.40
CA ALA A 13 20.61 -16.25 1.21
C ALA A 13 21.31 -16.64 2.51
N ILE A 14 20.96 -17.82 3.04
CA ILE A 14 21.61 -18.38 4.23
C ILE A 14 22.87 -19.10 3.77
N THR A 15 24.00 -18.78 4.39
CA THR A 15 25.31 -19.31 4.01
C THR A 15 26.13 -19.63 5.25
N THR A 16 27.09 -20.56 5.11
CA THR A 16 28.11 -20.84 6.13
C THR A 16 29.39 -20.02 5.92
N LEU A 17 29.42 -19.16 4.89
CA LEU A 17 30.53 -18.24 4.66
C LEU A 17 30.63 -17.25 5.83
N GLU A 18 31.83 -17.08 6.37
CA GLU A 18 32.09 -16.04 7.36
C GLU A 18 32.09 -14.67 6.68
N LEU A 19 31.08 -13.85 6.98
CA LEU A 19 30.92 -12.49 6.48
C LEU A 19 30.92 -11.52 7.65
N CYS A 20 31.54 -10.35 7.48
CA CYS A 20 31.42 -9.26 8.43
C CYS A 20 30.01 -8.66 8.33
N PRO A 21 29.22 -8.61 9.42
CA PRO A 21 27.90 -7.99 9.40
C PRO A 21 27.99 -6.49 9.09
N ASP A 22 27.07 -5.99 8.27
CA ASP A 22 26.93 -4.56 8.05
C ASP A 22 26.44 -3.87 9.35
N PRO A 23 26.87 -2.63 9.62
CA PRO A 23 26.37 -1.86 10.74
C PRO A 23 24.88 -1.55 10.57
N MET A 24 24.17 -1.43 11.70
CA MET A 24 22.81 -0.90 11.71
C MET A 24 22.80 0.58 11.27
N LEU A 25 21.67 1.01 10.72
CA LEU A 25 21.46 2.43 10.41
C LEU A 25 21.52 3.25 11.72
N GLU A 26 22.17 4.41 11.66
CA GLU A 26 22.28 5.32 12.81
C GLU A 26 20.96 5.97 13.20
N GLN A 27 20.04 6.12 12.24
CA GLN A 27 18.76 6.78 12.41
C GLN A 27 17.63 5.95 11.80
N ASP A 28 16.51 5.92 12.51
CA ASP A 28 15.26 5.38 12.00
C ASP A 28 14.76 6.14 10.78
N VAL A 29 14.32 5.40 9.76
CA VAL A 29 13.81 5.98 8.52
C VAL A 29 12.37 6.48 8.67
N CYS A 30 11.61 5.89 9.61
CA CYS A 30 10.22 6.23 9.92
C CYS A 30 10.14 6.63 11.39
N PRO A 31 9.42 7.69 11.76
CA PRO A 31 8.60 8.54 10.91
C PRO A 31 9.42 9.62 10.18
N HIS A 32 9.09 9.87 8.92
CA HIS A 32 9.67 10.99 8.17
C HIS A 32 9.20 12.34 8.77
N PRO A 33 9.96 13.44 8.69
CA PRO A 33 9.53 14.75 9.22
C PRO A 33 8.14 15.19 8.75
N MET A 34 7.79 14.87 7.50
CA MET A 34 6.44 15.09 6.96
C MET A 34 5.38 14.26 7.67
N CYS A 35 5.66 13.01 8.04
CA CYS A 35 4.74 12.18 8.83
C CYS A 35 4.47 12.80 10.19
N VAL A 36 5.51 13.28 10.88
CA VAL A 36 5.37 13.98 12.18
C VAL A 36 4.55 15.26 12.04
N ALA A 37 4.81 16.05 10.99
CA ALA A 37 4.06 17.27 10.73
C ALA A 37 2.57 16.99 10.41
N THR A 38 2.27 15.97 9.60
CA THR A 38 0.90 15.55 9.31
C THR A 38 0.20 15.03 10.56
N TYR A 39 0.89 14.21 11.37
CA TYR A 39 0.33 13.69 12.62
C TYR A 39 -0.04 14.81 13.59
N LYS A 40 0.82 15.82 13.77
CA LYS A 40 0.49 17.01 14.57
C LYS A 40 -0.71 17.81 14.05
N ALA A 41 -1.01 17.73 12.76
CA ALA A 41 -2.08 18.49 12.13
C ALA A 41 -3.44 17.77 12.16
N ILE A 42 -3.45 16.44 11.95
CA ILE A 42 -4.69 15.67 11.75
C ILE A 42 -4.73 14.35 12.54
N ASP A 43 -3.80 14.14 13.47
CA ASP A 43 -3.68 12.94 14.31
C ASP A 43 -3.48 11.62 13.53
N LYS A 44 -3.05 11.73 12.27
CA LYS A 44 -2.76 10.59 11.40
C LYS A 44 -1.50 10.86 10.58
N THR A 45 -0.66 9.85 10.37
CA THR A 45 0.40 9.91 9.34
C THR A 45 -0.22 9.70 7.95
N PRO A 46 0.46 10.05 6.85
CA PRO A 46 -0.12 9.89 5.51
C PRO A 46 -0.62 8.47 5.20
N CYS A 47 0.12 7.44 5.61
CA CYS A 47 -0.30 6.05 5.40
C CYS A 47 -1.50 5.65 6.29
N MET A 48 -1.60 6.17 7.51
CA MET A 48 -2.78 5.97 8.37
C MET A 48 -4.00 6.68 7.78
N ALA A 49 -3.87 7.91 7.30
CA ALA A 49 -4.97 8.62 6.64
C ALA A 49 -5.45 7.93 5.35
N ALA A 50 -4.57 7.22 4.63
CA ALA A 50 -4.94 6.47 3.44
C ALA A 50 -5.53 5.07 3.73
N CYS A 51 -5.25 4.48 4.90
CA CYS A 51 -5.74 3.16 5.28
C CYS A 51 -6.16 3.11 6.78
N PRO A 52 -7.08 3.98 7.21
CA PRO A 52 -7.38 4.21 8.63
C PRO A 52 -8.14 3.03 9.25
N ALA A 53 -7.62 2.44 10.34
CA ALA A 53 -8.20 1.23 10.95
C ALA A 53 -9.64 1.42 11.48
N ASP A 54 -9.97 2.63 11.94
CA ASP A 54 -11.29 3.06 12.40
C ASP A 54 -12.34 3.11 11.27
N GLU A 55 -11.91 3.18 10.00
CA GLU A 55 -12.79 3.16 8.82
C GLU A 55 -12.66 1.85 8.02
N GLY A 56 -12.26 0.76 8.69
CA GLY A 56 -12.07 -0.55 8.04
C GLY A 56 -10.79 -0.65 7.21
N GLY A 57 -9.85 0.26 7.40
CA GLY A 57 -8.46 0.16 6.96
C GLY A 57 -7.64 -0.80 7.83
N CYS A 58 -6.32 -0.74 7.66
CA CYS A 58 -5.39 -1.73 8.20
C CYS A 58 -4.32 -1.13 9.12
N LEU A 59 -4.23 0.20 9.19
CA LEU A 59 -3.14 0.90 9.86
C LEU A 59 -3.68 1.86 10.91
N ASP A 60 -3.01 1.86 12.06
CA ASP A 60 -3.21 2.83 13.13
C ASP A 60 -1.91 2.93 13.96
N GLY A 61 -1.85 3.86 14.90
CA GLY A 61 -0.71 4.05 15.80
C GLY A 61 -0.53 5.51 16.23
N SER A 62 0.47 5.74 17.06
CA SER A 62 0.75 7.07 17.62
C SER A 62 2.19 7.53 17.43
N ILE A 63 2.38 8.85 17.45
CA ILE A 63 3.70 9.50 17.48
C ILE A 63 3.84 10.26 18.79
N ASP A 64 4.93 10.04 19.53
CA ASP A 64 5.21 10.71 20.79
C ASP A 64 5.60 12.19 20.63
N THR A 65 5.84 12.86 21.75
CA THR A 65 6.27 14.27 21.78
C THR A 65 7.63 14.52 21.13
N ASP A 66 8.50 13.51 21.09
CA ASP A 66 9.83 13.56 20.47
C ASP A 66 9.78 13.28 18.96
N GLY A 67 8.60 12.98 18.42
CA GLY A 67 8.41 12.68 17.01
C GLY A 67 8.82 11.26 16.64
N ARG A 68 8.84 10.32 17.59
CA ARG A 68 9.08 8.88 17.36
C ARG A 68 7.75 8.12 17.38
N ILE A 69 7.76 6.93 16.78
CA ILE A 69 6.61 6.02 16.85
C ILE A 69 6.50 5.52 18.29
N GLU A 70 5.36 5.74 18.92
CA GLU A 70 5.05 5.28 20.27
C GLU A 70 4.31 3.94 20.20
N ASP A 71 3.29 3.84 19.34
CA ASP A 71 2.54 2.61 19.07
C ASP A 71 2.36 2.39 17.56
N SER A 72 2.23 1.13 17.17
CA SER A 72 1.93 0.74 15.80
C SER A 72 0.95 -0.42 15.73
N TYR A 73 -0.10 -0.24 14.96
CA TYR A 73 -1.12 -1.25 14.68
C TYR A 73 -1.13 -1.63 13.21
N PHE A 74 -1.17 -2.94 12.94
CA PHE A 74 -1.35 -3.48 11.60
C PHE A 74 -2.29 -4.68 11.61
N ASP A 75 -3.44 -4.56 10.94
CA ASP A 75 -4.35 -5.67 10.71
C ASP A 75 -4.01 -6.40 9.41
N ARG A 76 -3.37 -7.57 9.56
CA ARG A 76 -2.95 -8.40 8.43
C ARG A 76 -4.13 -8.95 7.65
N GLU A 77 -5.22 -9.34 8.31
CA GLU A 77 -6.36 -9.98 7.66
C GLU A 77 -7.16 -8.98 6.83
N ARG A 78 -7.36 -7.76 7.37
CA ARG A 78 -7.94 -6.65 6.60
C ARG A 78 -7.04 -6.28 5.43
N CYS A 79 -5.72 -6.23 5.63
CA CYS A 79 -4.78 -5.90 4.56
C CYS A 79 -4.84 -6.92 3.43
N ALA A 80 -4.81 -8.21 3.75
CA ALA A 80 -4.93 -9.29 2.77
C ALA A 80 -6.28 -9.24 2.04
N THR A 81 -7.39 -9.07 2.75
CA THR A 81 -8.72 -9.00 2.14
C THR A 81 -8.85 -7.81 1.20
N ARG A 82 -8.32 -6.64 1.58
CA ARG A 82 -8.32 -5.45 0.72
C ARG A 82 -7.42 -5.65 -0.50
N SER A 83 -6.24 -6.25 -0.34
CA SER A 83 -5.32 -6.48 -1.46
C SER A 83 -5.89 -7.41 -2.52
N MET A 84 -6.78 -8.33 -2.14
CA MET A 84 -7.52 -9.19 -3.07
C MET A 84 -8.54 -8.43 -3.94
N ASN A 85 -8.84 -7.15 -3.66
CA ASN A 85 -9.66 -6.31 -4.53
C ASN A 85 -8.83 -5.53 -5.58
N PHE A 86 -7.55 -5.87 -5.73
CA PHE A 86 -6.65 -5.29 -6.73
C PHE A 86 -6.10 -6.37 -7.68
N GLY A 87 -5.57 -5.94 -8.83
CA GLY A 87 -5.02 -6.84 -9.84
C GLY A 87 -6.08 -7.72 -10.49
N ILE A 88 -5.71 -8.95 -10.85
CA ILE A 88 -6.57 -9.89 -11.59
C ILE A 88 -7.90 -10.22 -10.88
N ASN A 89 -7.90 -10.24 -9.54
CA ASN A 89 -9.09 -10.58 -8.77
C ASN A 89 -10.18 -9.52 -8.91
N SER A 90 -9.81 -8.23 -9.05
CA SER A 90 -10.78 -7.15 -9.28
C SER A 90 -11.47 -7.32 -10.64
N LEU A 91 -10.71 -7.72 -11.66
CA LEU A 91 -11.25 -8.01 -12.99
C LEU A 91 -12.17 -9.23 -12.97
N GLN A 92 -11.76 -10.33 -12.33
CA GLN A 92 -12.58 -11.55 -12.24
C GLN A 92 -13.94 -11.26 -11.57
N LYS A 93 -13.93 -10.50 -10.48
CA LYS A 93 -15.16 -10.07 -9.80
C LYS A 93 -16.04 -9.20 -10.71
N ALA A 94 -15.45 -8.18 -11.34
CA ALA A 94 -16.19 -7.29 -12.23
C ALA A 94 -16.80 -8.04 -13.43
N LEU A 95 -16.06 -8.99 -14.01
CA LEU A 95 -16.54 -9.82 -15.12
C LEU A 95 -17.72 -10.71 -14.71
N MET A 96 -17.64 -11.36 -13.55
CA MET A 96 -18.74 -12.17 -13.01
C MET A 96 -20.02 -11.33 -12.88
N GLU A 97 -19.92 -10.17 -12.22
CA GLU A 97 -21.05 -9.26 -12.03
C GLU A 97 -21.62 -8.75 -13.37
N ILE A 98 -20.77 -8.43 -14.34
CA ILE A 98 -21.18 -7.96 -15.68
C ILE A 98 -21.91 -9.07 -16.46
N VAL A 99 -21.43 -10.32 -16.38
CA VAL A 99 -22.02 -11.45 -17.11
C VAL A 99 -23.37 -11.86 -16.51
N GLU A 100 -23.51 -11.76 -15.19
CA GLU A 100 -24.74 -12.08 -14.47
C GLU A 100 -25.80 -10.97 -14.51
N GLU A 101 -25.45 -9.73 -14.89
CA GLU A 101 -26.41 -8.63 -15.03
C GLU A 101 -27.36 -8.84 -16.22
N GLU A 102 -28.65 -8.92 -15.91
CA GLU A 102 -29.71 -9.18 -16.88
C GLU A 102 -30.12 -7.90 -17.63
N ASP A 103 -30.09 -6.75 -16.96
CA ASP A 103 -30.46 -5.46 -17.54
C ASP A 103 -29.37 -4.96 -18.51
N SER A 104 -29.75 -4.77 -19.78
CA SER A 104 -28.81 -4.39 -20.83
C SER A 104 -28.17 -3.02 -20.62
N GLU A 105 -28.91 -2.05 -20.10
CA GLU A 105 -28.41 -0.69 -19.88
C GLU A 105 -27.45 -0.65 -18.69
N ARG A 106 -27.78 -1.36 -17.60
CA ARG A 106 -26.90 -1.50 -16.45
C ARG A 106 -25.61 -2.22 -16.82
N ARG A 107 -25.71 -3.33 -17.53
CA ARG A 107 -24.54 -4.06 -18.02
C ARG A 107 -23.67 -3.18 -18.93
N HIS A 108 -24.27 -2.42 -19.83
CA HIS A 108 -23.55 -1.46 -20.66
C HIS A 108 -22.83 -0.39 -19.82
N ALA A 109 -23.49 0.15 -18.79
CA ALA A 109 -22.87 1.10 -17.87
C ALA A 109 -21.70 0.49 -17.08
N MET A 110 -21.83 -0.76 -16.61
CA MET A 110 -20.77 -1.47 -15.90
C MET A 110 -19.53 -1.69 -16.78
N ILE A 111 -19.72 -2.15 -18.02
CA ILE A 111 -18.65 -2.35 -19.01
C ILE A 111 -17.90 -1.04 -19.29
N ASN A 112 -18.61 0.09 -19.33
CA ASN A 112 -18.01 1.39 -19.61
C ASN A 112 -17.63 2.17 -18.33
N SER A 113 -17.66 1.53 -17.16
CA SER A 113 -17.37 2.20 -15.89
C SER A 113 -15.86 2.43 -15.68
N ASP A 114 -15.55 3.44 -14.88
CA ASP A 114 -14.17 3.68 -14.41
C ASP A 114 -13.62 2.48 -13.63
N PHE A 115 -14.48 1.77 -12.88
CA PHE A 115 -14.09 0.60 -12.13
C PHE A 115 -13.65 -0.55 -13.03
N PHE A 116 -14.41 -0.86 -14.08
CA PHE A 116 -14.05 -1.91 -15.03
C PHE A 116 -12.80 -1.52 -15.83
N THR A 117 -12.71 -0.27 -16.28
CA THR A 117 -11.51 0.27 -16.96
C THR A 117 -10.24 0.12 -16.11
N ARG A 118 -10.31 0.47 -14.82
CA ARG A 118 -9.21 0.28 -13.87
C ARG A 118 -8.88 -1.19 -13.66
N SER A 119 -9.89 -2.07 -13.60
CA SER A 119 -9.68 -3.51 -13.47
C SER A 119 -9.04 -4.14 -14.70
N CYS A 120 -9.35 -3.68 -15.91
CA CYS A 120 -8.65 -4.11 -17.13
C CYS A 120 -7.19 -3.63 -17.14
N THR A 121 -6.95 -2.39 -16.72
CA THR A 121 -5.60 -1.80 -16.65
C THR A 121 -4.75 -2.49 -15.57
N SER A 122 -5.37 -2.96 -14.48
CA SER A 122 -4.70 -3.67 -13.40
C SER A 122 -4.00 -4.93 -13.90
N VAL A 123 -4.63 -5.67 -14.82
CA VAL A 123 -4.07 -6.90 -15.39
C VAL A 123 -2.93 -6.62 -16.38
N SER A 124 -3.03 -5.57 -17.18
CA SER A 124 -2.03 -5.26 -18.21
C SER A 124 -0.73 -4.68 -17.64
N PHE A 125 -0.81 -3.82 -16.62
CA PHE A 125 0.36 -3.10 -16.10
C PHE A 125 0.87 -3.62 -14.75
N PHE A 126 0.03 -4.35 -14.00
CA PHE A 126 0.36 -4.84 -12.67
C PHE A 126 0.32 -6.37 -12.59
N LYS A 127 0.62 -7.05 -13.70
CA LYS A 127 0.58 -8.52 -13.83
C LYS A 127 1.35 -9.26 -12.73
N ASP A 128 2.41 -8.66 -12.19
CA ASP A 128 3.27 -9.23 -11.14
C ASP A 128 2.84 -8.80 -9.71
N SER A 129 1.80 -7.98 -9.58
CA SER A 129 1.24 -7.49 -8.31
C SER A 129 -0.13 -8.12 -8.01
N VAL A 130 -0.22 -9.43 -8.11
CA VAL A 130 -1.40 -10.16 -7.64
C VAL A 130 -1.45 -10.08 -6.10
N ALA A 131 -2.60 -9.67 -5.56
CA ALA A 131 -2.84 -9.53 -4.12
C ALA A 131 -1.96 -8.49 -3.39
N GLN A 132 -1.59 -7.39 -4.05
CA GLN A 132 -0.88 -6.26 -3.44
C GLN A 132 -1.69 -4.96 -3.53
N CYS A 133 -1.95 -4.34 -2.37
CA CYS A 133 -2.51 -2.98 -2.28
C CYS A 133 -1.37 -1.99 -2.07
N PHE A 134 -1.32 -0.91 -2.86
CA PHE A 134 -0.24 0.10 -2.80
C PHE A 134 -0.66 1.42 -2.16
N GLU A 135 -1.86 1.53 -1.58
CA GLU A 135 -2.38 2.83 -1.10
C GLU A 135 -1.49 3.46 -0.02
N CYS A 136 -1.06 2.69 0.98
CA CYS A 136 -0.17 3.18 2.03
C CYS A 136 1.24 3.55 1.50
N MET A 137 1.72 2.86 0.47
CA MET A 137 3.00 3.16 -0.19
C MET A 137 2.93 4.39 -1.08
N ARG A 138 1.81 4.56 -1.79
CA ARG A 138 1.56 5.68 -2.72
C ARG A 138 1.68 7.03 -2.02
N VAL A 139 1.19 7.12 -0.79
CA VAL A 139 1.21 8.33 0.04
C VAL A 139 2.46 8.46 0.93
N CYS A 140 3.29 7.41 1.02
CA CYS A 140 4.49 7.44 1.84
C CYS A 140 5.44 8.54 1.34
N PRO A 141 5.96 9.44 2.20
CA PRO A 141 6.92 10.46 1.78
C PRO A 141 8.32 9.88 1.52
N ILE A 142 8.67 8.76 2.16
CA ILE A 142 9.97 8.11 2.03
C ILE A 142 10.11 7.55 0.61
N GLY A 143 11.21 7.91 -0.07
CA GLY A 143 11.47 7.54 -1.46
C GLY A 143 10.55 8.19 -2.51
N ARG A 144 9.74 9.19 -2.14
CA ARG A 144 8.85 9.89 -3.09
C ARG A 144 9.62 10.54 -4.23
N ALA A 145 10.83 11.04 -3.98
CA ALA A 145 11.70 11.63 -4.99
C ALA A 145 12.12 10.60 -6.06
N GLU A 146 12.42 9.37 -5.64
CA GLU A 146 12.89 8.28 -6.51
C GLU A 146 11.74 7.60 -7.28
N ARG A 147 10.48 7.76 -6.84
CA ARG A 147 9.29 7.20 -7.52
C ARG A 147 8.77 8.05 -8.69
N LYS A 148 9.29 9.26 -8.89
CA LYS A 148 8.88 10.10 -10.03
C LYS A 148 9.59 9.59 -11.30
N LEU A 149 8.80 9.25 -12.33
CA LEU A 149 9.34 9.03 -13.67
C LEU A 149 9.96 10.35 -14.16
N LYS A 150 11.20 10.28 -14.67
CA LYS A 150 11.86 11.40 -15.36
C LYS A 150 11.29 11.58 -16.76
#